data_AF-U5DGA1-F1
#
_entry.id   AF-U5DGA1-F1
#
_cell.length_a   1.000
_cell.length_b   1.000
_cell.length_c   1.000
_cell.angle_alpha   90.00
_cell.angle_beta   90.00
_cell.angle_gamma   90.00
#
_symmetry.space_group_name_H-M   'P 1'
#
loop_
_entity.id
_entity.type
_entity.pdbx_description
1 polymer ?
#
loop_
_entity_poly.entity_id
_entity_poly.type
_entity_poly.pdbx_seq_one_letter_code
_entity_poly.pdbx_strand_id
1 'polypeptide(L)'
;MAESQKRAPSTMFVRMLLQAKKGGSSGQCIRATLPYIQTEIPIFIVFRALGFVADRDVLEHIWYDFSDTQMMDLLQPSLKEAFVIQNQLVALDYIGKRGSTVGITKEKRIGLVFYAYILKAFVIDPMHISRGKFLVRYSYIVFILSSFMESLLLLCATLTLALMVGMQKKILQKEMLPHVGVGKYCGTKKAYYFGYVIHRLPLCALGRRAEDDRDHYRSKRLDLTGRLLGGCFRGLFLKMTKHVRSYVQKCVDNGKEVDLQVAINAKIITSGLNYSIATGNWGQANAASRRAGVSQVLNRLTFISTLSHFQRLNSPICQGQLTNPRQLHNSHWGMVCPAETPEGQTCGLVRNLALMAHITLGSAANSSGRVEY
;
A
#
# COMPACT_ATOMS: atom_id res chain seq x y z
N MET A 1 -11.38 -11.28 -2.42
CA MET A 1 -11.03 -10.14 -3.30
C MET A 1 -9.66 -9.48 -3.06
N ALA A 2 -8.86 -9.87 -2.05
CA ALA A 2 -7.48 -9.38 -1.86
C ALA A 2 -6.39 -10.28 -2.52
N GLU A 3 -6.80 -11.28 -3.32
CA GLU A 3 -5.93 -12.38 -3.78
C GLU A 3 -5.15 -12.11 -5.07
N SER A 4 -5.22 -10.90 -5.64
CA SER A 4 -4.50 -10.58 -6.89
C SER A 4 -3.17 -9.85 -6.71
N GLN A 5 -2.82 -9.33 -5.52
CA GLN A 5 -1.60 -8.53 -5.35
C GLN A 5 -0.40 -9.36 -4.90
N LYS A 6 0.70 -9.29 -5.66
CA LYS A 6 2.00 -9.94 -5.38
C LYS A 6 2.73 -9.36 -4.15
N ARG A 7 2.12 -8.43 -3.42
CA ARG A 7 2.77 -7.58 -2.41
C ARG A 7 1.96 -7.62 -1.11
N ALA A 8 2.66 -7.40 0.01
CA ALA A 8 2.04 -7.26 1.32
C ALA A 8 0.89 -6.23 1.27
N PRO A 9 -0.21 -6.45 2.02
CA PRO A 9 -1.34 -5.54 2.03
C PRO A 9 -0.85 -4.12 2.30
N SER A 10 -1.28 -3.20 1.44
CA SER A 10 -0.89 -1.81 1.46
C SER A 10 -1.40 -1.13 2.73
N THR A 11 -0.48 -0.82 3.66
CA THR A 11 -0.83 -0.11 4.89
C THR A 11 -0.98 1.39 4.59
N MET A 12 -2.13 1.94 4.96
CA MET A 12 -2.40 3.38 4.97
C MET A 12 -2.52 3.82 6.41
N PHE A 13 -1.96 4.97 6.74
CA PHE A 13 -2.09 5.59 8.05
C PHE A 13 -2.70 6.98 7.91
N VAL A 14 -3.55 7.37 8.84
CA VAL A 14 -4.03 8.75 8.99
C VAL A 14 -3.61 9.20 10.38
N ARG A 15 -2.97 10.36 10.47
CA ARG A 15 -2.39 10.89 11.70
C ARG A 15 -2.77 12.35 11.85
N MET A 16 -3.05 12.76 13.08
CA MET A 16 -3.14 14.15 13.46
C MET A 16 -1.81 14.55 14.06
N LEU A 17 -1.17 15.54 13.45
CA LEU A 17 0.15 16.01 13.83
C LEU A 17 0.08 17.45 14.29
N LEU A 18 0.83 17.75 15.35
CA LEU A 18 1.06 19.12 15.79
C LEU A 18 2.02 19.79 14.80
N GLN A 19 1.64 20.95 14.26
CA GLN A 19 2.57 21.75 13.46
C GLN A 19 3.70 22.27 14.36
N ALA A 20 4.95 21.98 13.97
CA ALA A 20 6.11 22.62 14.56
C ALA A 20 6.11 24.12 14.18
N LYS A 21 6.29 25.01 15.16
CA LYS A 21 6.31 26.47 14.96
C LYS A 21 7.38 26.89 13.94
N LYS A 22 6.98 27.05 12.68
CA LYS A 22 7.64 27.92 11.70
C LYS A 22 6.55 28.78 11.04
N GLY A 23 6.25 29.93 11.66
CA GLY A 23 5.34 30.94 11.12
C GLY A 23 3.85 30.71 11.41
N GLY A 24 3.38 31.19 12.57
CA GLY A 24 2.07 31.86 12.66
C GLY A 24 0.76 31.07 12.75
N SER A 25 0.72 29.74 12.80
CA SER A 25 -0.53 29.02 13.12
C SER A 25 -0.25 27.73 13.88
N SER A 26 -0.52 27.72 15.20
CA SER A 26 -0.55 26.50 16.00
C SER A 26 -1.86 25.76 15.73
N GLY A 27 -1.85 24.84 14.77
CA GLY A 27 -3.01 24.00 14.46
C GLY A 27 -2.61 22.52 14.34
N GLN A 28 -3.45 21.64 14.86
CA GLN A 28 -3.35 20.20 14.61
C GLN A 28 -3.76 19.94 13.15
N CYS A 29 -2.88 19.34 12.35
CA CYS A 29 -3.13 19.06 10.94
C CYS A 29 -3.24 17.55 10.72
N ILE A 30 -4.24 17.13 9.95
CA ILE A 30 -4.47 15.73 9.64
C ILE A 30 -3.78 15.39 8.31
N ARG A 31 -2.91 14.39 8.35
CA ARG A 31 -2.17 13.90 7.18
C ARG A 31 -2.39 12.40 7.00
N ALA A 32 -2.30 11.96 5.75
CA ALA A 32 -2.40 10.57 5.36
C ALA A 32 -1.09 10.07 4.75
N THR A 33 -0.62 8.92 5.19
CA THR A 33 0.45 8.16 4.55
C THR A 33 -0.17 7.17 3.58
N LEU A 34 -0.02 7.43 2.28
CA LEU A 34 -0.47 6.51 1.25
C LEU A 34 0.57 5.38 1.06
N PRO A 35 0.12 4.18 0.65
CA PRO A 35 1.03 3.08 0.36
C PRO A 35 2.07 3.43 -0.71
N TYR A 36 3.32 3.05 -0.50
CA TYR A 36 4.47 3.34 -1.39
C TYR A 36 4.83 4.83 -1.53
N ILE A 37 4.25 5.68 -0.68
CA ILE A 37 4.60 7.09 -0.56
C ILE A 37 5.24 7.27 0.81
N GLN A 38 6.51 7.67 0.82
CA GLN A 38 7.28 7.81 2.05
C GLN A 38 6.93 9.09 2.82
N THR A 39 6.37 10.07 2.12
CA THR A 39 5.99 11.36 2.70
C THR A 39 4.49 11.40 2.97
N GLU A 40 4.12 12.08 4.04
CA GLU A 40 2.73 12.26 4.43
C GLU A 40 2.07 13.36 3.58
N ILE A 41 0.81 13.14 3.22
CA ILE A 41 0.03 14.01 2.32
C ILE A 41 -1.17 14.57 3.10
N PRO A 42 -1.43 15.89 3.06
CA PRO A 42 -2.64 16.48 3.60
C PRO A 42 -3.93 15.82 3.06
N ILE A 43 -4.90 15.56 3.94
CA ILE A 43 -6.09 14.76 3.60
C ILE A 43 -6.94 15.36 2.46
N PHE A 44 -7.08 16.69 2.41
CA PHE A 44 -7.83 17.38 1.36
C PHE A 44 -7.23 17.18 -0.03
N ILE A 45 -5.90 17.06 -0.15
CA ILE A 45 -5.23 16.78 -1.42
C ILE A 45 -5.58 15.36 -1.91
N VAL A 46 -5.74 14.41 -0.99
CA VAL A 46 -6.15 13.03 -1.33
C VAL A 46 -7.58 13.01 -1.86
N PHE A 47 -8.51 13.76 -1.24
CA PHE A 47 -9.89 13.89 -1.75
C PHE A 47 -9.96 14.56 -3.12
N ARG A 48 -9.20 15.64 -3.32
CA ARG A 48 -9.08 16.31 -4.63
C ARG A 48 -8.52 15.37 -5.69
N ALA A 49 -7.54 14.53 -5.35
CA ALA A 49 -7.01 13.50 -6.25
C ALA A 49 -8.05 12.41 -6.59
N LEU A 50 -8.93 12.05 -5.66
CA LEU A 50 -10.06 11.13 -5.89
C LEU A 50 -11.16 11.71 -6.79
N GLY A 51 -11.22 13.04 -6.93
CA GLY A 51 -12.14 13.75 -7.82
C GLY A 51 -13.08 14.75 -7.12
N PHE A 52 -12.97 14.90 -5.80
CA PHE A 52 -13.77 15.86 -5.03
C PHE A 52 -13.03 17.19 -4.93
N VAL A 53 -13.36 18.11 -5.83
CA VAL A 53 -12.68 19.41 -5.95
C VAL A 53 -13.27 20.46 -5.00
N ALA A 54 -14.59 20.44 -4.81
CA ALA A 54 -15.27 21.37 -3.92
C ALA A 54 -15.03 20.99 -2.46
N ASP A 55 -14.61 21.97 -1.66
CA ASP A 55 -14.31 21.74 -0.23
C ASP A 55 -15.55 21.34 0.55
N ARG A 56 -16.74 21.85 0.18
CA ARG A 56 -18.02 21.43 0.75
C ARG A 56 -18.25 19.93 0.59
N ASP A 57 -18.06 19.39 -0.61
CA ASP A 57 -18.22 17.96 -0.87
C ASP A 57 -17.25 17.15 0.01
N VAL A 58 -16.00 17.60 0.14
CA VAL A 58 -15.02 16.92 1.00
C VAL A 58 -15.46 16.92 2.46
N LEU A 59 -15.97 18.05 2.95
CA LEU A 59 -16.50 18.16 4.31
C LEU A 59 -17.70 17.24 4.50
N GLU A 60 -18.66 17.19 3.58
CA GLU A 60 -19.83 16.29 3.63
C GLU A 60 -19.45 14.79 3.73
N HIS A 61 -18.26 14.39 3.26
CA HIS A 61 -17.76 13.01 3.40
C HIS A 61 -17.10 12.73 4.76
N ILE A 62 -16.53 13.74 5.41
CA ILE A 62 -15.87 13.62 6.72
C ILE A 62 -16.86 13.89 7.85
N TRP A 63 -17.88 14.69 7.57
CA TRP A 63 -18.69 15.39 8.53
C TRP A 63 -20.16 15.35 8.14
N TYR A 64 -21.01 14.96 9.08
CA TYR A 64 -22.44 14.75 8.81
C TYR A 64 -23.36 15.85 9.35
N ASP A 65 -22.94 16.67 10.34
CA ASP A 65 -23.80 17.63 11.04
C ASP A 65 -23.16 19.02 11.19
N PHE A 66 -23.34 19.92 10.22
CA PHE A 66 -22.65 21.23 10.14
C PHE A 66 -22.89 22.19 11.31
N SER A 67 -23.74 21.83 12.28
CA SER A 67 -23.97 22.62 13.48
C SER A 67 -22.81 22.59 14.48
N ASP A 68 -22.01 21.51 14.50
CA ASP A 68 -20.93 21.37 15.47
C ASP A 68 -19.68 22.17 15.06
N THR A 69 -19.39 23.23 15.79
CA THR A 69 -18.24 24.10 15.50
C THR A 69 -16.91 23.47 15.92
N GLN A 70 -16.92 22.59 16.92
CA GLN A 70 -15.69 22.10 17.56
C GLN A 70 -14.83 21.27 16.62
N MET A 71 -15.41 20.37 15.83
CA MET A 71 -14.60 19.62 14.87
C MET A 71 -14.44 20.30 13.50
N MET A 72 -15.19 21.36 13.19
CA MET A 72 -14.81 22.28 12.10
C MET A 72 -13.47 22.96 12.42
N ASP A 73 -13.31 23.43 13.66
CA ASP A 73 -12.07 24.08 14.11
C ASP A 73 -10.85 23.14 14.01
N LEU A 74 -11.03 21.84 14.26
CA LEU A 74 -9.97 20.84 14.10
C LEU A 74 -9.60 20.54 12.63
N LEU A 75 -10.54 20.69 11.70
CA LEU A 75 -10.31 20.45 10.27
C LEU A 75 -9.78 21.68 9.54
N GLN A 76 -10.09 22.88 10.03
CA GLN A 76 -9.72 24.15 9.39
C GLN A 76 -8.21 24.29 9.11
N PRO A 77 -7.27 23.92 10.00
CA PRO A 77 -5.83 23.98 9.70
C PRO A 77 -5.44 23.10 8.51
N SER A 78 -6.06 21.92 8.40
CA SER A 78 -5.80 20.97 7.31
C SER A 78 -6.34 21.47 5.96
N LEU A 79 -7.45 22.22 5.99
CA LEU A 79 -8.02 22.88 4.80
C LEU A 79 -7.13 24.03 4.34
N LYS A 80 -6.66 24.88 5.27
CA LYS A 80 -5.73 25.99 4.97
C LYS A 80 -4.43 25.49 4.32
N GLU A 81 -3.89 24.36 4.79
CA GLU A 81 -2.68 23.76 4.20
C GLU A 81 -2.90 23.33 2.73
N ALA A 82 -4.09 22.83 2.40
CA ALA A 82 -4.39 22.32 1.06
C ALA A 82 -4.87 23.40 0.06
N PHE A 83 -5.09 24.64 0.50
CA PHE A 83 -5.67 25.73 -0.30
C PHE A 83 -4.93 26.00 -1.62
N VAL A 84 -3.61 25.79 -1.64
CA VAL A 84 -2.76 26.02 -2.82
C VAL A 84 -3.11 25.07 -3.99
N ILE A 85 -3.66 23.88 -3.70
CA ILE A 85 -3.90 22.85 -4.71
C ILE A 85 -5.39 22.77 -4.96
N GLN A 86 -5.85 23.41 -6.04
CA GLN A 86 -7.27 23.47 -6.36
C GLN A 86 -7.75 22.34 -7.26
N ASN A 87 -6.92 21.90 -8.21
CA ASN A 87 -7.31 20.99 -9.28
C ASN A 87 -6.93 19.52 -9.02
N GLN A 88 -7.74 18.59 -9.52
CA GLN A 88 -7.47 17.14 -9.44
C GLN A 88 -6.13 16.75 -10.08
N LEU A 89 -5.80 17.32 -11.25
CA LEU A 89 -4.54 17.00 -11.95
C LEU A 89 -3.32 17.45 -11.14
N VAL A 90 -3.39 18.62 -10.52
CA VAL A 90 -2.33 19.17 -9.67
C VAL A 90 -2.18 18.35 -8.39
N ALA A 91 -3.29 17.89 -7.81
CA ALA A 91 -3.26 16.98 -6.67
C ALA A 91 -2.58 15.63 -7.01
N LEU A 92 -2.87 15.07 -8.19
CA LEU A 92 -2.22 13.84 -8.66
C LEU A 92 -0.73 14.03 -8.94
N ASP A 93 -0.32 15.17 -9.48
CA ASP A 93 1.09 15.52 -9.63
C ASP A 93 1.80 15.69 -8.27
N TYR A 94 1.14 16.35 -7.30
CA TYR A 94 1.65 16.52 -5.94
C TYR A 94 1.95 15.19 -5.24
N ILE A 95 1.07 14.21 -5.41
CA ILE A 95 1.24 12.83 -4.91
C ILE A 95 2.33 12.12 -5.71
N GLY A 96 2.37 12.30 -7.03
CA GLY A 96 3.34 11.69 -7.94
C GLY A 96 4.80 12.03 -7.61
N LYS A 97 5.08 13.31 -7.34
CA LYS A 97 6.42 13.80 -6.97
C LYS A 97 6.96 13.20 -5.66
N ARG A 98 6.06 12.71 -4.80
CA ARG A 98 6.32 12.20 -3.46
C ARG A 98 6.38 10.67 -3.36
N GLY A 99 5.90 9.97 -4.38
CA GLY A 99 5.93 8.51 -4.44
C GLY A 99 7.34 7.98 -4.68
N SER A 100 7.65 6.79 -4.12
CA SER A 100 8.82 6.04 -4.56
C SER A 100 8.74 5.80 -6.06
N THR A 101 9.85 5.93 -6.77
CA THR A 101 9.95 5.84 -8.24
C THR A 101 9.54 4.45 -8.78
N VAL A 102 8.25 4.12 -8.75
CA VAL A 102 7.73 2.87 -9.29
C VAL A 102 7.65 3.01 -10.81
N GLY A 103 8.70 2.56 -11.50
CA GLY A 103 8.60 2.02 -12.85
C GLY A 103 9.20 2.83 -14.00
N ILE A 104 9.76 4.01 -13.74
CA ILE A 104 10.58 4.72 -14.72
C ILE A 104 11.95 4.90 -14.07
N THR A 105 12.94 4.11 -14.50
CA THR A 105 14.34 4.33 -14.09
C THR A 105 14.69 5.78 -14.39
N LYS A 106 15.65 6.34 -13.64
CA LYS A 106 16.17 7.67 -13.92
C LYS A 106 16.49 7.79 -15.42
N GLU A 107 16.98 6.72 -16.07
CA GLU A 107 17.23 6.66 -17.51
C GLU A 107 15.99 6.82 -18.42
N LYS A 108 14.79 6.34 -18.05
CA LYS A 108 13.58 6.54 -18.88
C LYS A 108 12.93 7.91 -18.66
N ARG A 109 13.13 8.54 -17.49
CA ARG A 109 12.77 9.96 -17.26
C ARG A 109 13.76 10.88 -17.96
N ILE A 110 15.05 10.57 -17.83
CA ILE A 110 16.13 11.26 -18.50
C ILE A 110 16.01 11.04 -20.00
N GLY A 111 15.68 9.86 -20.54
CA GLY A 111 15.60 9.62 -21.98
C GLY A 111 14.69 10.58 -22.74
N LEU A 112 13.50 10.90 -22.20
CA LEU A 112 12.63 11.94 -22.80
C LEU A 112 13.19 13.35 -22.62
N VAL A 113 13.81 13.65 -21.47
CA VAL A 113 14.43 14.97 -21.18
C VAL A 113 15.77 15.15 -21.90
N PHE A 114 16.50 14.07 -22.20
CA PHE A 114 17.80 13.99 -22.85
C PHE A 114 17.61 14.10 -24.36
N TYR A 115 16.55 13.53 -24.93
CA TYR A 115 16.12 13.87 -26.29
C TYR A 115 15.81 15.37 -26.41
N ALA A 116 15.09 15.94 -25.44
CA ALA A 116 14.81 17.39 -25.41
C ALA A 116 16.07 18.25 -25.20
N TYR A 117 17.03 17.82 -24.38
CA TYR A 117 18.29 18.53 -24.13
C TYR A 117 19.30 18.39 -25.29
N ILE A 118 19.40 17.21 -25.92
CA ILE A 118 20.18 17.01 -27.16
C ILE A 118 19.62 17.91 -28.25
N LEU A 119 18.30 17.95 -28.44
CA LEU A 119 17.67 18.86 -29.39
C LEU A 119 17.95 20.33 -29.06
N LYS A 120 18.01 20.71 -27.78
CA LYS A 120 18.36 22.08 -27.36
C LYS A 120 19.84 22.41 -27.64
N ALA A 121 20.75 21.49 -27.33
CA ALA A 121 22.20 21.67 -27.49
C ALA A 121 22.67 21.58 -28.96
N PHE A 122 22.06 20.73 -29.78
CA PHE A 122 22.44 20.59 -31.20
C PHE A 122 21.83 21.68 -32.11
N VAL A 123 20.73 22.31 -31.70
CA VAL A 123 19.98 23.24 -32.58
C VAL A 123 20.04 24.69 -32.09
N ILE A 124 20.06 24.98 -30.78
CA ILE A 124 19.99 26.35 -30.26
C ILE A 124 21.38 26.97 -30.02
N ASP A 125 22.30 26.23 -29.40
CA ASP A 125 23.62 26.76 -29.03
C ASP A 125 24.55 27.13 -30.21
N PRO A 126 24.60 26.39 -31.35
CA PRO A 126 25.42 26.82 -32.49
C PRO A 126 24.88 28.08 -33.21
N MET A 127 23.64 28.53 -32.93
CA MET A 127 23.07 29.70 -33.59
C MET A 127 23.48 31.04 -32.98
N HIS A 128 24.10 31.06 -31.79
CA HIS A 128 24.51 32.30 -31.14
C HIS A 128 25.90 32.82 -31.57
N ILE A 129 26.70 31.99 -32.27
CA ILE A 129 28.14 32.25 -32.51
C ILE A 129 28.44 32.96 -33.85
N SER A 130 27.51 33.07 -34.80
CA SER A 130 27.76 33.79 -36.08
C SER A 130 26.92 35.05 -36.25
N ARG A 131 27.00 36.00 -35.33
CA ARG A 131 26.44 37.37 -35.49
C ARG A 131 27.23 38.24 -36.50
N GLY A 132 27.86 37.63 -37.50
CA GLY A 132 28.65 38.31 -38.53
C GLY A 132 28.13 38.00 -39.92
N LYS A 133 27.27 38.88 -40.44
CA LYS A 133 26.93 39.04 -41.87
C LYS A 133 26.51 37.76 -42.62
N PHE A 134 25.29 37.25 -42.36
CA PHE A 134 24.62 36.37 -43.31
C PHE A 134 23.12 36.69 -43.44
N LEU A 135 22.64 36.57 -44.69
CA LEU A 135 21.42 37.12 -45.27
C LEU A 135 20.10 36.84 -44.55
N VAL A 136 19.20 37.83 -44.66
CA VAL A 136 17.77 37.93 -44.31
C VAL A 136 16.90 36.71 -44.72
N ARG A 137 17.39 35.81 -45.59
CA ARG A 137 16.66 34.62 -46.07
C ARG A 137 16.74 33.39 -45.14
N TYR A 138 17.73 33.34 -44.24
CA TYR A 138 17.84 32.27 -43.23
C TYR A 138 16.99 32.55 -41.98
N SER A 139 16.46 33.77 -41.81
CA SER A 139 15.69 34.14 -40.62
C SER A 139 14.35 33.41 -40.51
N TYR A 140 13.69 33.13 -41.64
CA TYR A 140 12.39 32.43 -41.66
C TYR A 140 12.49 30.95 -41.32
N ILE A 141 13.51 30.25 -41.87
CA ILE A 141 13.73 28.81 -41.59
C ILE A 141 14.11 28.61 -40.12
N VAL A 142 14.93 29.50 -39.58
CA VAL A 142 15.33 29.50 -38.16
C VAL A 142 14.13 29.76 -37.25
N PHE A 143 13.25 30.70 -37.62
CA PHE A 143 12.02 30.97 -36.89
C PHE A 143 11.05 29.77 -36.91
N ILE A 144 10.86 29.14 -38.08
CA ILE A 144 10.00 27.94 -38.22
C ILE A 144 10.56 26.76 -37.41
N LEU A 145 11.87 26.53 -37.46
CA LEU A 145 12.51 25.48 -36.66
C LEU A 145 12.42 25.78 -35.15
N SER A 146 12.60 27.03 -34.73
CA SER A 146 12.41 27.46 -33.34
C SER A 146 10.97 27.21 -32.84
N SER A 147 9.95 27.62 -33.60
CA SER A 147 8.55 27.39 -33.23
C SER A 147 8.16 25.90 -33.25
N PHE A 148 8.69 25.12 -34.21
CA PHE A 148 8.48 23.67 -34.24
C PHE A 148 9.12 22.97 -33.03
N MET A 149 10.31 23.41 -32.63
CA MET A 149 11.02 22.88 -31.48
C MET A 149 10.32 23.19 -30.14
N GLU A 150 9.76 24.39 -29.98
CA GLU A 150 8.92 24.73 -28.82
C GLU A 150 7.65 23.86 -28.77
N SER A 151 7.03 23.63 -29.92
CA SER A 151 5.86 22.75 -30.06
C SER A 151 6.19 21.30 -29.64
N LEU A 152 7.35 20.79 -30.06
CA LEU A 152 7.82 19.45 -29.72
C LEU A 152 8.15 19.32 -28.22
N LEU A 153 8.74 20.36 -27.63
CA LEU A 153 9.03 20.43 -26.20
C LEU A 153 7.73 20.40 -25.37
N LEU A 154 6.72 21.16 -25.80
CA LEU A 154 5.40 21.20 -25.19
C LEU A 154 4.67 19.84 -25.31
N LEU A 155 4.78 19.18 -26.46
CA LEU A 155 4.26 17.82 -26.68
C LEU A 155 4.92 16.80 -25.74
N CYS A 156 6.25 16.86 -25.61
CA CYS A 156 7.01 15.98 -24.72
C CYS A 156 6.64 16.20 -23.23
N ALA A 157 6.47 17.45 -22.82
CA ALA A 157 6.04 17.84 -21.47
C ALA A 157 4.59 17.38 -21.16
N THR A 158 3.68 17.51 -22.12
CA THR A 158 2.28 17.06 -21.95
C THR A 158 2.16 15.53 -21.91
N LEU A 159 2.93 14.80 -22.72
CA LEU A 159 3.03 13.34 -22.68
C LEU A 159 3.59 12.82 -21.36
N THR A 160 4.66 13.42 -20.85
CA THR A 160 5.23 13.04 -19.55
C THR A 160 4.23 13.26 -18.41
N LEU A 161 3.56 14.41 -18.39
CA LEU A 161 2.53 14.71 -17.39
C LEU A 161 1.34 13.74 -17.48
N ALA A 162 0.85 13.43 -18.69
CA ALA A 162 -0.24 12.47 -18.90
C ALA A 162 0.12 11.06 -18.41
N LEU A 163 1.35 10.60 -18.67
CA LEU A 163 1.83 9.30 -18.19
C LEU A 163 1.90 9.24 -16.66
N MET A 164 2.40 10.29 -15.98
CA MET A 164 2.44 10.27 -14.52
C MET A 164 1.01 10.30 -13.96
N VAL A 165 0.15 11.22 -14.40
CA VAL A 165 -1.27 11.26 -13.96
C VAL A 165 -1.94 9.88 -14.09
N GLY A 166 -1.72 9.16 -15.19
CA GLY A 166 -2.24 7.81 -15.38
C GLY A 166 -1.70 6.78 -14.38
N MET A 167 -0.42 6.87 -13.99
CA MET A 167 0.17 6.03 -12.96
C MET A 167 -0.37 6.34 -11.56
N GLN A 168 -0.51 7.61 -11.20
CA GLN A 168 -1.03 8.01 -9.89
C GLN A 168 -2.50 7.59 -9.72
N LYS A 169 -3.31 7.72 -10.78
CA LYS A 169 -4.68 7.18 -10.78
C LYS A 169 -4.69 5.67 -10.52
N LYS A 170 -3.75 4.90 -11.08
CA LYS A 170 -3.63 3.46 -10.81
C LYS A 170 -3.26 3.17 -9.35
N ILE A 171 -2.39 3.97 -8.74
CA ILE A 171 -2.01 3.81 -7.32
C ILE A 171 -3.25 4.04 -6.43
N LEU A 172 -4.00 5.12 -6.65
CA LEU A 172 -5.24 5.39 -5.89
C LEU A 172 -6.32 4.32 -6.13
N GLN A 173 -6.41 3.77 -7.35
CA GLN A 173 -7.38 2.72 -7.67
C GLN A 173 -7.02 1.34 -7.11
N LYS A 174 -5.75 0.95 -7.10
CA LYS A 174 -5.34 -0.41 -6.72
C LYS A 174 -4.74 -0.51 -5.32
N GLU A 175 -4.03 0.51 -4.87
CA GLU A 175 -3.25 0.44 -3.63
C GLU A 175 -3.96 1.12 -2.45
N MET A 176 -4.64 2.24 -2.67
CA MET A 176 -5.48 2.86 -1.63
C MET A 176 -6.75 2.03 -1.42
N LEU A 177 -6.98 1.58 -0.18
CA LEU A 177 -8.21 0.89 0.25
C LEU A 177 -8.68 -0.23 -0.71
N PRO A 178 -7.85 -1.27 -0.97
CA PRO A 178 -8.18 -2.31 -1.95
C PRO A 178 -9.40 -3.15 -1.59
N HIS A 179 -9.73 -3.23 -0.30
CA HIS A 179 -10.88 -4.00 0.21
C HIS A 179 -12.23 -3.36 -0.13
N VAL A 180 -12.29 -2.04 -0.37
CA VAL A 180 -13.52 -1.34 -0.77
C VAL A 180 -13.83 -1.58 -2.25
N GLY A 181 -12.79 -1.70 -3.07
CA GLY A 181 -12.92 -2.01 -4.50
C GLY A 181 -11.69 -1.62 -5.31
N VAL A 182 -11.41 -2.38 -6.37
CA VAL A 182 -10.26 -2.18 -7.28
C VAL A 182 -10.72 -1.78 -8.70
N GLY A 183 -12.04 -1.67 -8.90
CA GLY A 183 -12.64 -1.31 -10.19
C GLY A 183 -12.45 0.17 -10.55
N LYS A 184 -12.65 0.49 -11.84
CA LYS A 184 -12.47 1.85 -12.39
C LYS A 184 -13.40 2.89 -11.74
N TYR A 185 -14.62 2.50 -11.38
CA TYR A 185 -15.66 3.39 -10.84
C TYR A 185 -15.84 3.28 -9.31
N CYS A 186 -14.82 2.82 -8.58
CA CYS A 186 -14.88 2.67 -7.12
C CYS A 186 -14.39 3.90 -6.34
N GLY A 187 -14.08 5.02 -7.01
CA GLY A 187 -13.50 6.21 -6.37
C GLY A 187 -14.39 6.84 -5.30
N THR A 188 -15.69 6.96 -5.56
CA THR A 188 -16.68 7.53 -4.63
C THR A 188 -16.81 6.70 -3.35
N LYS A 189 -16.97 5.37 -3.47
CA LYS A 189 -17.03 4.45 -2.32
C LYS A 189 -15.80 4.56 -1.42
N LYS A 190 -14.62 4.71 -2.04
CA LYS A 190 -13.36 4.91 -1.30
C LYS A 190 -13.33 6.26 -0.58
N ALA A 191 -13.85 7.32 -1.20
CA ALA A 191 -13.92 8.64 -0.57
C ALA A 191 -14.82 8.62 0.68
N TYR A 192 -15.98 7.98 0.61
CA TYR A 192 -16.84 7.79 1.80
C TYR A 192 -16.13 7.01 2.90
N TYR A 193 -15.49 5.89 2.57
CA TYR A 193 -14.76 5.11 3.57
C TYR A 193 -13.57 5.89 4.15
N PHE A 194 -12.87 6.66 3.32
CA PHE A 194 -11.76 7.50 3.76
C PHE A 194 -12.24 8.64 4.67
N GLY A 195 -13.36 9.28 4.34
CA GLY A 195 -14.02 10.27 5.18
C GLY A 195 -14.45 9.69 6.52
N TYR A 196 -15.01 8.48 6.53
CA TYR A 196 -15.33 7.73 7.75
C TYR A 196 -14.10 7.46 8.64
N VAL A 197 -12.96 7.08 8.04
CA VAL A 197 -11.71 6.88 8.79
C VAL A 197 -11.23 8.19 9.41
N ILE A 198 -11.28 9.28 8.65
CA ILE A 198 -10.88 10.60 9.15
C ILE A 198 -11.83 11.05 10.25
N HIS A 199 -13.15 10.89 10.10
CA HIS A 199 -14.16 11.28 11.06
C HIS A 199 -13.91 10.73 12.46
N ARG A 200 -13.44 9.47 12.56
CA ARG A 200 -13.13 8.84 13.85
C ARG A 200 -12.02 9.54 14.62
N LEU A 201 -11.10 10.21 13.93
CA LEU A 201 -9.91 10.77 14.56
C LEU A 201 -10.23 12.05 15.37
N PRO A 202 -10.92 13.08 14.83
CA PRO A 202 -11.40 14.20 15.62
C PRO A 202 -12.35 13.81 16.76
N LEU A 203 -13.19 12.78 16.59
CA LEU A 203 -14.05 12.29 17.69
C LEU A 203 -13.24 11.82 18.90
N CYS A 204 -12.09 11.16 18.66
CA CYS A 204 -11.17 10.78 19.73
C CYS A 204 -10.42 11.99 20.29
N ALA A 205 -9.97 12.91 19.44
CA ALA A 205 -9.28 14.13 19.87
C ALA A 205 -10.14 15.05 20.76
N LEU A 206 -11.45 15.10 20.49
CA LEU A 206 -12.44 15.83 21.32
C LEU A 206 -12.92 15.03 22.54
N GLY A 207 -12.46 13.80 22.73
CA GLY A 207 -12.90 12.94 23.84
C GLY A 207 -14.34 12.43 23.73
N ARG A 208 -15.00 12.60 22.58
CA ARG A 208 -16.36 12.07 22.34
C ARG A 208 -16.38 10.56 22.17
N ARG A 209 -15.25 9.98 21.81
CA ARG A 209 -15.05 8.54 21.65
C ARG A 209 -13.72 8.12 22.28
N ALA A 210 -13.71 7.02 23.02
CA ALA A 210 -12.48 6.44 23.56
C ALA A 210 -11.56 5.90 22.45
N GLU A 211 -10.26 5.87 22.73
CA GLU A 211 -9.26 5.24 21.85
C GLU A 211 -9.51 3.73 21.74
N ASP A 212 -9.28 3.16 20.55
CA ASP A 212 -9.45 1.71 20.34
C ASP A 212 -8.29 0.94 21.00
N ASP A 213 -8.62 -0.09 21.79
CA ASP A 213 -7.62 -0.96 22.41
C ASP A 213 -6.94 -1.89 21.38
N ARG A 214 -5.61 -1.79 21.30
CA ARG A 214 -4.75 -2.62 20.44
C ARG A 214 -4.78 -4.09 20.84
N ASP A 215 -4.93 -4.38 22.14
CA ASP A 215 -4.73 -5.71 22.67
C ASP A 215 -6.01 -6.58 22.72
N HIS A 216 -7.18 -5.95 22.60
CA HIS A 216 -8.47 -6.62 22.44
C HIS A 216 -8.50 -7.63 21.28
N TYR A 217 -8.88 -8.88 21.58
CA TYR A 217 -8.92 -9.97 20.59
C TYR A 217 -9.94 -9.78 19.46
N ARG A 218 -10.90 -8.86 19.59
CA ARG A 218 -11.86 -8.53 18.52
C ARG A 218 -11.17 -8.00 17.27
N SER A 219 -10.07 -7.24 17.44
CA SER A 219 -9.29 -6.67 16.35
C SER A 219 -8.20 -7.62 15.83
N LYS A 220 -7.96 -8.74 16.53
CA LYS A 220 -6.99 -9.76 16.17
C LYS A 220 -7.66 -10.89 15.38
N ARG A 221 -6.88 -11.59 14.57
CA ARG A 221 -7.31 -12.73 13.75
C ARG A 221 -6.26 -13.82 13.81
N LEU A 222 -6.70 -15.08 13.81
CA LEU A 222 -5.83 -16.24 13.81
C LEU A 222 -5.59 -16.72 12.37
N ASP A 223 -4.33 -16.76 11.96
CA ASP A 223 -3.93 -17.35 10.68
C ASP A 223 -3.78 -18.87 10.88
N LEU A 224 -4.80 -19.63 10.45
CA LEU A 224 -4.77 -21.10 10.47
C LEU A 224 -3.97 -21.69 9.30
N THR A 225 -3.78 -23.01 9.35
CA THR A 225 -3.09 -23.82 8.33
C THR A 225 -3.53 -23.50 6.91
N GLY A 226 -4.84 -23.36 6.65
CA GLY A 226 -5.36 -23.05 5.32
C GLY A 226 -4.84 -21.72 4.75
N ARG A 227 -4.86 -20.65 5.55
CA ARG A 227 -4.38 -19.32 5.14
C ARG A 227 -2.85 -19.30 4.99
N LEU A 228 -2.14 -19.99 5.86
CA LEU A 228 -0.67 -20.11 5.80
C LEU A 228 -0.21 -20.89 4.57
N LEU A 229 -0.74 -22.09 4.35
CA LEU A 229 -0.45 -22.93 3.18
C LEU A 229 -0.84 -22.24 1.88
N GLY A 230 -2.01 -21.61 1.83
CA GLY A 230 -2.46 -20.84 0.66
C GLY A 230 -1.48 -19.72 0.30
N GLY A 231 -0.98 -18.98 1.30
CA GLY A 231 0.05 -17.95 1.11
C GLY A 231 1.37 -18.51 0.57
N CYS A 232 1.84 -19.62 1.12
CA CYS A 232 3.07 -20.28 0.68
C CYS A 232 2.95 -20.82 -0.75
N PHE A 233 1.89 -21.59 -1.02
CA PHE A 233 1.60 -22.15 -2.33
C PHE A 233 1.51 -21.06 -3.40
N ARG A 234 0.76 -20.00 -3.13
CA ARG A 234 0.66 -18.85 -4.04
C ARG A 234 2.02 -18.23 -4.34
N GLY A 235 2.87 -18.07 -3.33
CA GLY A 235 4.24 -17.57 -3.51
C GLY A 235 5.07 -18.46 -4.43
N LEU A 236 5.05 -19.78 -4.21
CA LEU A 236 5.79 -20.76 -5.02
C LEU A 236 5.23 -20.87 -6.44
N PHE A 237 3.91 -20.88 -6.60
CA PHE A 237 3.24 -20.90 -7.90
C PHE A 237 3.56 -19.65 -8.74
N LEU A 238 3.61 -18.48 -8.11
CA LEU A 238 4.03 -17.25 -8.78
C LEU A 238 5.52 -17.27 -9.18
N LYS A 239 6.38 -17.96 -8.42
CA LYS A 239 7.79 -18.19 -8.84
C LYS A 239 7.84 -19.13 -10.05
N MET A 240 7.06 -20.20 -10.04
CA MET A 240 6.98 -21.16 -11.15
C MET A 240 6.50 -20.48 -12.44
N THR A 241 5.42 -19.70 -12.39
CA THR A 241 4.92 -18.94 -13.57
C THR A 241 5.94 -17.92 -14.09
N LYS A 242 6.73 -17.30 -13.20
CA LYS A 242 7.84 -16.42 -13.61
C LYS A 242 8.95 -17.20 -14.32
N HIS A 243 9.30 -18.39 -13.82
CA HIS A 243 10.28 -19.27 -14.45
C HIS A 243 9.83 -19.69 -15.86
N VAL A 244 8.58 -20.15 -16.01
CA VAL A 244 7.98 -20.51 -17.29
C VAL A 244 8.05 -19.33 -18.26
N ARG A 245 7.64 -18.12 -17.83
CA ARG A 245 7.72 -16.92 -18.66
C ARG A 245 9.15 -16.62 -19.13
N SER A 246 10.13 -16.72 -18.24
CA SER A 246 11.53 -16.49 -18.59
C SER A 246 12.10 -17.56 -19.53
N TYR A 247 11.65 -18.81 -19.41
CA TYR A 247 12.01 -19.88 -20.34
C TYR A 247 11.44 -19.62 -21.74
N VAL A 248 10.14 -19.34 -21.84
CA VAL A 248 9.47 -19.05 -23.11
C VAL A 248 10.12 -17.85 -23.81
N GLN A 249 10.43 -16.77 -23.07
CA GLN A 249 11.13 -15.61 -23.64
C GLN A 249 12.47 -16.01 -24.27
N LYS A 250 13.28 -16.84 -23.59
CA LYS A 250 14.55 -17.32 -24.13
C LYS A 250 14.39 -18.19 -25.37
N CYS A 251 13.35 -19.00 -25.46
CA CYS A 251 13.10 -19.81 -26.66
C CYS A 251 12.74 -18.91 -27.84
N VAL A 252 11.89 -17.91 -27.62
CA VAL A 252 11.51 -16.91 -28.64
C VAL A 252 12.74 -16.11 -29.09
N ASP A 253 13.55 -15.61 -28.16
CA ASP A 253 14.74 -14.81 -28.47
C ASP A 253 15.77 -15.61 -29.30
N ASN A 254 15.82 -16.93 -29.12
CA ASN A 254 16.72 -17.83 -29.85
C ASN A 254 16.06 -18.50 -31.07
N GLY A 255 14.80 -18.18 -31.38
CA GLY A 255 14.06 -18.81 -32.48
C GLY A 255 13.84 -20.32 -32.33
N LYS A 256 13.85 -20.85 -31.11
CA LYS A 256 13.63 -22.28 -30.81
C LYS A 256 12.16 -22.55 -30.50
N GLU A 257 11.69 -23.75 -30.85
CA GLU A 257 10.36 -24.21 -30.46
C GLU A 257 10.21 -24.30 -28.94
N VAL A 258 8.99 -24.07 -28.45
CA VAL A 258 8.68 -24.03 -27.02
C VAL A 258 8.11 -25.37 -26.58
N ASP A 259 8.91 -26.11 -25.80
CA ASP A 259 8.40 -27.29 -25.10
C ASP A 259 7.91 -26.92 -23.68
N LEU A 260 6.61 -27.10 -23.45
CA LEU A 260 5.96 -26.80 -22.18
C LEU A 260 6.33 -27.79 -21.07
N GLN A 261 6.62 -29.05 -21.39
CA GLN A 261 6.96 -30.04 -20.38
C GLN A 261 8.30 -29.70 -19.72
N VAL A 262 9.27 -29.25 -20.53
CA VAL A 262 10.58 -28.77 -20.06
C VAL A 262 10.45 -27.45 -19.30
N ALA A 263 9.53 -26.58 -19.70
CA ALA A 263 9.32 -25.28 -19.04
C ALA A 263 8.82 -25.40 -17.59
N ILE A 264 7.97 -26.40 -17.32
CA ILE A 264 7.28 -26.58 -16.03
C ILE A 264 8.17 -27.37 -15.06
N ASN A 265 8.82 -26.67 -14.15
CA ASN A 265 9.61 -27.29 -13.10
C ASN A 265 8.79 -27.52 -11.82
N ALA A 266 8.23 -28.73 -11.68
CA ALA A 266 7.45 -29.15 -10.50
C ALA A 266 8.27 -29.10 -9.18
N LYS A 267 9.60 -29.26 -9.25
CA LYS A 267 10.47 -29.27 -8.07
C LYS A 267 10.41 -27.94 -7.30
N ILE A 268 10.12 -26.83 -7.96
CA ILE A 268 9.98 -25.51 -7.31
C ILE A 268 8.90 -25.55 -6.21
N ILE A 269 7.79 -26.24 -6.46
CA ILE A 269 6.69 -26.34 -5.51
C ILE A 269 7.01 -27.39 -4.46
N THR A 270 7.37 -28.61 -4.87
CA THR A 270 7.62 -29.73 -3.94
C THR A 270 8.75 -29.42 -2.96
N SER A 271 9.91 -28.97 -3.46
CA SER A 271 11.04 -28.63 -2.58
C SER A 271 10.75 -27.40 -1.73
N GLY A 272 10.04 -26.41 -2.27
CA GLY A 272 9.68 -25.19 -1.55
C GLY A 272 8.73 -25.46 -0.38
N LEU A 273 7.71 -26.29 -0.57
CA LEU A 273 6.79 -26.69 0.49
C LEU A 273 7.49 -27.53 1.56
N ASN A 274 8.27 -28.55 1.15
CA ASN A 274 9.02 -29.39 2.08
C ASN A 274 9.98 -28.55 2.93
N TYR A 275 10.68 -27.59 2.33
CA TYR A 275 11.57 -26.68 3.06
C TYR A 275 10.82 -25.84 4.10
N SER A 276 9.71 -25.19 3.71
CA SER A 276 8.94 -24.33 4.64
C SER A 276 8.30 -25.11 5.79
N ILE A 277 7.84 -26.34 5.54
CA ILE A 277 7.23 -27.20 6.56
C ILE A 277 8.31 -27.76 7.50
N ALA A 278 9.43 -28.25 6.95
CA ALA A 278 10.50 -28.85 7.75
C ALA A 278 11.23 -27.83 8.63
N THR A 279 11.51 -26.63 8.09
CA THR A 279 12.28 -25.59 8.82
C THR A 279 11.40 -24.63 9.62
N GLY A 280 10.10 -24.60 9.37
CA GLY A 280 9.19 -23.61 9.97
C GLY A 280 9.42 -22.18 9.49
N ASN A 281 10.22 -21.98 8.43
CA ASN A 281 10.45 -20.68 7.79
C ASN A 281 9.47 -20.44 6.64
N TRP A 282 8.57 -19.49 6.83
CA TRP A 282 7.56 -19.11 5.84
C TRP A 282 7.93 -17.78 5.18
N GLY A 283 8.11 -17.83 3.86
CA GLY A 283 8.46 -16.67 3.05
C GLY A 283 9.77 -16.85 2.25
N GLN A 284 10.06 -15.88 1.39
CA GLN A 284 11.33 -15.86 0.64
C GLN A 284 12.50 -15.57 1.59
N ALA A 285 13.67 -16.16 1.30
CA ALA A 285 14.82 -16.01 2.16
C ALA A 285 15.23 -14.53 2.38
N ASN A 286 15.12 -13.69 1.36
CA ASN A 286 15.59 -12.29 1.44
C ASN A 286 14.47 -11.28 1.66
N ALA A 287 13.29 -11.71 2.11
CA ALA A 287 12.18 -10.81 2.41
C ALA A 287 12.21 -10.38 3.87
N ALA A 288 12.11 -9.08 4.13
CA ALA A 288 12.03 -8.48 5.47
C ALA A 288 10.85 -9.00 6.34
N SER A 289 9.87 -9.65 5.72
CA SER A 289 8.68 -10.21 6.36
C SER A 289 8.71 -11.75 6.36
N ARG A 290 9.84 -12.37 6.73
CA ARG A 290 9.91 -13.83 6.94
C ARG A 290 9.29 -14.16 8.30
N ARG A 291 8.32 -15.08 8.33
CA ARG A 291 7.75 -15.62 9.59
C ARG A 291 8.50 -16.90 9.95
N ALA A 292 9.22 -16.89 11.07
CA ALA A 292 9.93 -18.06 11.58
C ALA A 292 9.12 -18.78 12.67
N GLY A 293 9.34 -20.09 12.83
CA GLY A 293 8.78 -20.87 13.93
C GLY A 293 7.29 -21.21 13.82
N VAL A 294 6.72 -21.14 12.62
CA VAL A 294 5.29 -21.45 12.36
C VAL A 294 5.05 -22.96 12.34
N SER A 295 5.98 -23.73 11.78
CA SER A 295 5.96 -25.20 11.85
C SER A 295 6.89 -25.66 12.97
N GLN A 296 6.43 -26.61 13.78
CA GLN A 296 7.15 -27.13 14.94
C GLN A 296 7.06 -28.66 14.93
N VAL A 297 8.09 -29.34 15.43
CA VAL A 297 8.07 -30.80 15.60
C VAL A 297 7.05 -31.15 16.68
N LEU A 298 6.12 -32.04 16.36
CA LEU A 298 5.05 -32.44 17.27
C LEU A 298 5.62 -33.09 18.53
N ASN A 299 5.37 -32.47 19.69
CA ASN A 299 5.62 -33.06 21.00
C ASN A 299 4.72 -34.29 21.26
N ARG A 300 5.33 -35.47 21.42
CA ARG A 300 4.67 -36.77 21.67
C ARG A 300 5.00 -37.37 23.04
N LEU A 301 5.33 -36.55 24.04
CA LEU A 301 5.63 -37.05 25.39
C LEU A 301 4.41 -37.73 26.05
N THR A 302 3.22 -37.11 25.95
CA THR A 302 1.96 -37.68 26.43
C THR A 302 0.83 -37.40 25.43
N PHE A 303 -0.30 -38.10 25.61
CA PHE A 303 -1.50 -37.83 24.80
C PHE A 303 -1.99 -36.38 24.97
N ILE A 304 -2.03 -35.90 26.22
CA ILE A 304 -2.44 -34.53 26.55
C ILE A 304 -1.46 -33.50 25.97
N SER A 305 -0.14 -33.77 26.03
CA SER A 305 0.85 -32.85 25.43
C SER A 305 0.66 -32.72 23.92
N THR A 306 0.25 -33.80 23.27
CA THR A 306 -0.03 -33.82 21.82
C THR A 306 -1.25 -32.96 21.50
N LEU A 307 -2.34 -33.10 22.27
CA LEU A 307 -3.56 -32.29 22.10
C LEU A 307 -3.32 -30.80 22.38
N SER A 308 -2.66 -30.48 23.49
CA SER A 308 -2.26 -29.10 23.85
C SER A 308 -1.43 -28.46 22.73
N HIS A 309 -0.53 -29.23 22.09
CA HIS A 309 0.28 -28.71 21.00
C HIS A 309 -0.53 -28.36 19.74
N PHE A 310 -1.58 -29.12 19.41
CA PHE A 310 -2.47 -28.78 18.28
C PHE A 310 -3.29 -27.51 18.51
N GLN A 311 -3.59 -27.18 19.76
CA GLN A 311 -4.41 -26.03 20.15
C GLN A 311 -3.59 -24.76 20.43
N ARG A 312 -2.28 -24.80 20.17
CA ARG A 312 -1.35 -23.70 20.45
C ARG A 312 -1.53 -22.53 19.49
N LEU A 313 -1.61 -21.33 20.07
CA LEU A 313 -1.60 -20.04 19.41
C LEU A 313 -0.28 -19.32 19.70
N ASN A 314 0.22 -18.57 18.72
CA ASN A 314 1.43 -17.78 18.87
C ASN A 314 1.21 -16.35 18.41
N SER A 315 1.58 -15.38 19.26
CA SER A 315 1.58 -13.96 18.93
C SER A 315 2.92 -13.55 18.32
N PRO A 316 2.99 -13.14 17.05
CA PRO A 316 4.25 -12.78 16.39
C PRO A 316 4.69 -11.37 16.82
N ILE A 317 5.22 -11.26 18.03
CA ILE A 317 5.81 -10.02 18.55
C ILE A 317 7.32 -10.28 18.68
N CYS A 318 8.12 -9.37 18.11
CA CYS A 318 9.57 -9.41 18.26
C CYS A 318 9.93 -9.46 19.75
N GLN A 319 10.98 -10.22 20.07
CA GLN A 319 11.48 -10.38 21.43
C GLN A 319 11.82 -9.02 22.05
N GLY A 320 10.85 -8.45 22.76
CA GLY A 320 10.93 -7.19 23.48
C GLY A 320 10.22 -7.35 24.82
N GLN A 321 10.67 -6.59 25.81
CA GLN A 321 10.12 -6.59 27.17
C GLN A 321 8.82 -5.76 27.27
N LEU A 322 7.94 -5.88 26.28
CA LEU A 322 6.61 -5.27 26.35
C LEU A 322 5.71 -6.15 27.23
N THR A 323 5.18 -5.57 28.30
CA THR A 323 4.35 -6.26 29.30
C THR A 323 2.89 -6.41 28.86
N ASN A 324 2.30 -5.35 28.28
CA ASN A 324 0.89 -5.32 27.88
C ASN A 324 0.41 -6.51 27.02
N PRO A 325 1.11 -6.93 25.93
CA PRO A 325 0.64 -8.05 25.13
C PRO A 325 0.72 -9.41 25.84
N ARG A 326 1.50 -9.51 26.93
CA ARG A 326 1.70 -10.75 27.71
C ARG A 326 0.61 -10.92 28.76
N GLN A 327 0.10 -9.81 29.29
CA GLN A 327 -0.95 -9.80 30.30
C GLN A 327 -2.23 -10.46 29.78
N LEU A 328 -2.97 -11.08 30.71
CA LEU A 328 -4.29 -11.61 30.42
C LEU A 328 -5.26 -10.43 30.25
N HIS A 329 -5.86 -10.35 29.06
CA HIS A 329 -6.86 -9.34 28.72
C HIS A 329 -8.26 -9.93 28.88
N ASN A 330 -9.22 -9.11 29.30
CA ASN A 330 -10.60 -9.54 29.58
C ASN A 330 -11.27 -10.17 28.35
N SER A 331 -10.89 -9.73 27.14
CA SER A 331 -11.43 -10.29 25.89
C SER A 331 -10.99 -11.73 25.59
N HIS A 332 -10.09 -12.32 26.38
CA HIS A 332 -9.71 -13.74 26.22
C HIS A 332 -10.76 -14.71 26.78
N TRP A 333 -11.66 -14.22 27.64
CA TRP A 333 -12.67 -15.02 28.29
C TRP A 333 -13.45 -15.87 27.29
N GLY A 334 -13.52 -17.18 27.55
CA GLY A 334 -14.21 -18.15 26.70
C GLY A 334 -13.48 -18.56 25.42
N MET A 335 -12.37 -17.92 25.05
CA MET A 335 -11.65 -18.19 23.80
C MET A 335 -10.27 -18.82 24.01
N VAL A 336 -9.58 -18.46 25.09
CA VAL A 336 -8.20 -18.87 25.38
C VAL A 336 -8.10 -19.31 26.83
N CYS A 337 -7.28 -20.32 27.10
CA CYS A 337 -6.99 -20.76 28.46
C CYS A 337 -6.32 -19.63 29.26
N PRO A 338 -6.81 -19.29 30.46
CA PRO A 338 -6.25 -18.19 31.26
C PRO A 338 -4.90 -18.55 31.91
N ALA A 339 -4.64 -19.83 32.16
CA ALA A 339 -3.48 -20.29 32.92
C ALA A 339 -2.42 -21.01 32.07
N GLU A 340 -2.81 -21.65 30.97
CA GLU A 340 -1.88 -22.46 30.15
C GLU A 340 -1.02 -21.57 29.25
N THR A 341 0.19 -21.28 29.71
CA THR A 341 1.26 -20.59 28.98
C THR A 341 2.60 -21.17 29.41
N PRO A 342 3.61 -21.25 28.53
CA PRO A 342 4.97 -21.59 28.95
C PRO A 342 5.53 -20.54 29.91
N GLU A 343 6.41 -20.99 30.80
CA GLU A 343 7.19 -20.13 31.68
C GLU A 343 8.33 -19.44 30.92
N GLY A 344 8.84 -18.34 31.49
CA GLY A 344 9.97 -17.59 30.94
C GLY A 344 9.59 -16.60 29.83
N GLN A 345 10.49 -16.44 28.85
CA GLN A 345 10.46 -15.31 27.90
C GLN A 345 9.25 -15.33 26.94
N THR A 346 8.58 -16.47 26.79
CA THR A 346 7.40 -16.61 25.93
C THR A 346 6.08 -16.56 26.69
N CYS A 347 6.13 -16.31 28.01
CA CYS A 347 4.96 -16.17 28.85
C CYS A 347 4.00 -15.11 28.28
N GLY A 348 2.73 -15.52 28.12
CA GLY A 348 1.65 -14.70 27.59
C GLY A 348 1.65 -14.52 26.06
N LEU A 349 2.70 -14.93 25.35
CA LEU A 349 2.77 -14.86 23.88
C LEU A 349 2.29 -16.15 23.21
N VAL A 350 2.64 -17.28 23.82
CA VAL A 350 2.16 -18.60 23.46
C VAL A 350 1.00 -18.94 24.39
N ARG A 351 -0.15 -19.23 23.81
CA ARG A 351 -1.38 -19.53 24.57
C ARG A 351 -2.13 -20.67 23.92
N ASN A 352 -3.02 -21.31 24.65
CA ASN A 352 -3.84 -22.40 24.14
C ASN A 352 -5.31 -22.01 23.99
N LEU A 353 -5.97 -22.55 22.97
CA LEU A 353 -7.40 -22.39 22.78
C LEU A 353 -8.18 -23.00 23.95
N ALA A 354 -9.31 -22.38 24.30
CA ALA A 354 -10.24 -22.99 25.25
C ALA A 354 -10.95 -24.20 24.61
N LEU A 355 -11.43 -25.13 25.43
CA LEU A 355 -12.05 -26.39 24.96
C LEU A 355 -13.25 -26.17 24.03
N MET A 356 -14.07 -25.15 24.31
CA MET A 356 -15.26 -24.82 23.51
C MET A 356 -14.99 -23.75 22.45
N ALA A 357 -13.75 -23.26 22.33
CA ALA A 357 -13.41 -22.23 21.35
C ALA A 357 -13.47 -22.81 19.94
N HIS A 358 -14.19 -22.12 19.06
CA HIS A 358 -14.30 -22.48 17.65
C HIS A 358 -13.78 -21.36 16.76
N ILE A 359 -13.02 -21.72 15.73
CA ILE A 359 -12.43 -20.75 14.79
C ILE A 359 -13.21 -20.78 13.48
N THR A 360 -13.68 -19.61 13.06
CA THR A 360 -14.39 -19.46 11.79
C THR A 360 -13.48 -19.74 10.60
N LEU A 361 -13.89 -20.63 9.68
CA LEU A 361 -13.12 -21.01 8.49
C LEU A 361 -13.19 -19.98 7.35
N GLY A 362 -14.15 -19.06 7.42
CA GLY A 362 -14.45 -18.08 6.38
C GLY A 362 -15.49 -18.62 5.39
N SER A 363 -16.45 -17.77 5.03
CA SER A 363 -17.44 -18.04 4.00
C SER A 363 -17.23 -17.10 2.81
N ALA A 364 -17.74 -17.48 1.64
CA ALA A 364 -17.76 -16.59 0.49
C ALA A 364 -18.51 -15.31 0.88
N ALA A 365 -17.88 -14.16 0.66
CA ALA A 365 -18.56 -12.88 0.81
C ALA A 365 -19.53 -12.75 -0.36
N ASN A 366 -20.78 -13.17 -0.14
CA ASN A 366 -21.85 -12.96 -1.11
C ASN A 366 -21.93 -11.47 -1.46
N SER A 367 -21.84 -11.13 -2.74
CA SER A 367 -22.00 -9.76 -3.24
C SER A 367 -23.43 -9.22 -3.08
N SER A 368 -24.36 -10.06 -2.64
CA SER A 368 -25.70 -9.68 -2.20
C SER A 368 -25.67 -9.36 -0.71
N GLY A 369 -25.84 -8.08 -0.35
CA GLY A 369 -25.74 -7.54 1.00
C GLY A 369 -26.78 -8.05 2.00
N ARG A 370 -26.78 -9.34 2.31
CA ARG A 370 -27.43 -9.89 3.50
C ARG A 370 -26.36 -10.06 4.58
N VAL A 371 -26.33 -9.08 5.48
CA VAL A 371 -25.70 -9.22 6.79
C VAL A 371 -26.66 -10.06 7.61
N GLU A 372 -26.34 -11.34 7.81
CA GLU A 372 -27.02 -12.14 8.83
C GLU A 372 -26.28 -11.91 10.15
N TYR A 373 -27.05 -11.50 11.16
CA TYR A 373 -26.62 -11.10 12.50
C TYR A 373 -26.19 -12.28 13.35
#